data_AF-A0A3D1R9L4-F1
#
_entry.id   AF-A0A3D1R9L4-F1
#
_cell.length_a   1.000
_cell.length_b   1.000
_cell.length_c   1.000
_cell.angle_alpha   90.00
_cell.angle_beta   90.00
_cell.angle_gamma   90.00
#
_symmetry.space_group_name_H-M   'P 1'
#
loop_
_entity.id
_entity.type
_entity.pdbx_description
1 polymer ?
#
loop_
_entity_poly.entity_id
_entity_poly.type
_entity_poly.pdbx_seq_one_letter_code
_entity_poly.pdbx_strand_id
1 'polypeptide(L)'
;WLDEVVVDAAALEATTTTDVDGDGKADICARGASGFRCYPSTGSGFDSPWVLEELSDTSGWSDETNFATVRMGDVNGDGLADLCARGNARLFCWPSNGSGFGARIDGP
;
A
#
# COMPACT_ATOMS: atom_id res chain seq x y z
N TRP A 1 16.09 -38.92 -12.93
CA TRP A 1 16.07 -37.56 -13.45
C TRP A 1 15.08 -36.81 -12.60
N LEU A 2 15.60 -36.06 -11.63
CA LEU A 2 14.81 -35.22 -10.75
C LEU A 2 14.46 -33.97 -11.56
N ASP A 3 13.18 -33.65 -11.71
CA ASP A 3 12.78 -32.28 -11.99
C ASP A 3 12.34 -31.70 -10.64
N GLU A 4 13.31 -31.06 -10.00
CA GLU A 4 13.10 -30.16 -8.88
C GLU A 4 12.33 -28.95 -9.42
N VAL A 5 11.06 -28.84 -9.06
CA VAL A 5 10.37 -27.55 -9.10
C VAL A 5 11.03 -26.72 -8.01
N VAL A 6 12.02 -25.92 -8.39
CA VAL A 6 12.39 -24.74 -7.62
C VAL A 6 11.20 -23.80 -7.75
N VAL A 7 10.17 -24.00 -6.92
CA VAL A 7 9.35 -22.87 -6.51
C VAL A 7 10.34 -22.01 -5.73
N ASP A 8 10.79 -20.93 -6.36
CA ASP A 8 11.52 -19.91 -5.65
C ASP A 8 10.71 -19.58 -4.40
N ALA A 9 11.27 -19.86 -3.22
CA ALA A 9 10.56 -19.64 -1.96
C ALA A 9 10.10 -18.18 -1.84
N ALA A 10 10.76 -17.24 -2.56
CA ALA A 10 10.35 -15.86 -2.68
C ALA A 10 8.97 -15.68 -3.33
N ALA A 11 8.50 -16.59 -4.19
CA ALA A 11 7.19 -16.51 -4.83
C ALA A 11 6.03 -16.97 -3.92
N LEU A 12 6.34 -17.54 -2.75
CA LEU A 12 5.37 -17.99 -1.74
C LEU A 12 5.41 -17.17 -0.44
N GLU A 13 6.26 -16.13 -0.36
CA GLU A 13 6.08 -15.10 0.66
C GLU A 13 4.69 -14.52 0.44
N ALA A 14 3.76 -14.81 1.34
CA ALA A 14 2.41 -14.32 1.24
C ALA A 14 2.50 -12.81 1.17
N THR A 15 2.22 -12.21 0.00
CA THR A 15 2.17 -10.77 -0.17
C THR A 15 1.18 -10.24 0.86
N THR A 16 1.73 -9.79 1.98
CA THR A 16 0.95 -9.22 3.06
C THR A 16 0.33 -7.99 2.46
N THR A 17 -1.01 -7.91 2.45
CA THR A 17 -1.71 -6.86 1.70
C THR A 17 -1.41 -5.45 2.22
N THR A 18 -0.58 -5.32 3.25
CA THR A 18 -0.14 -4.05 3.83
C THR A 18 1.38 -3.98 4.05
N ASP A 19 2.19 -4.88 3.48
CA ASP A 19 3.66 -4.79 3.57
C ASP A 19 4.17 -3.75 2.56
N VAL A 20 4.35 -2.52 3.01
CA VAL A 20 4.74 -1.41 2.14
C VAL A 20 6.25 -1.27 2.03
N ASP A 21 7.03 -1.76 2.98
CA ASP A 21 8.50 -1.65 2.95
C ASP A 21 9.23 -2.91 2.45
N GLY A 22 8.50 -4.01 2.27
CA GLY A 22 8.99 -5.26 1.70
C GLY A 22 9.81 -6.09 2.68
N ASP A 23 9.67 -5.88 3.98
CA ASP A 23 10.40 -6.63 5.01
C ASP A 23 9.77 -7.98 5.38
N GLY A 24 8.65 -8.33 4.73
CA GLY A 24 7.89 -9.55 4.96
C GLY A 24 6.94 -9.47 6.15
N LYS A 25 6.67 -8.27 6.69
CA LYS A 25 5.70 -8.03 7.77
C LYS A 25 4.57 -7.15 7.27
N ALA A 26 3.38 -7.38 7.85
CA ALA A 26 2.27 -6.48 7.63
C ALA A 26 2.49 -5.14 8.36
N ASP A 27 2.36 -4.03 7.64
CA ASP A 27 2.37 -2.69 8.23
C ASP A 27 0.96 -2.22 8.58
N ILE A 28 0.88 -1.18 9.42
CA ILE A 28 -0.38 -0.56 9.80
C ILE A 28 -0.56 0.73 9.03
N CYS A 29 -1.58 0.75 8.17
CA CYS A 29 -1.92 1.93 7.41
C CYS A 29 -3.35 2.38 7.66
N ALA A 30 -3.55 3.69 7.72
CA ALA A 30 -4.86 4.29 7.92
C ALA A 30 -4.97 5.67 7.28
N ARG A 31 -6.19 6.00 6.85
CA ARG A 31 -6.57 7.33 6.41
C ARG A 31 -7.02 8.16 7.60
N GLY A 32 -6.50 9.38 7.73
CA GLY A 32 -6.99 10.40 8.68
C GLY A 32 -7.21 11.75 7.99
N ALA A 33 -7.67 12.75 8.75
CA ALA A 33 -7.96 14.09 8.22
C ALA A 33 -6.78 14.75 7.50
N SER A 34 -5.55 14.51 7.97
CA SER A 34 -4.32 15.04 7.37
C SER A 34 -3.73 14.18 6.26
N GLY A 35 -4.42 13.12 5.81
CA GLY A 35 -3.93 12.22 4.77
C GLY A 35 -3.82 10.77 5.22
N PHE A 36 -3.24 9.96 4.34
CA PHE A 36 -2.97 8.55 4.61
C PHE A 36 -1.61 8.38 5.27
N ARG A 37 -1.52 7.47 6.23
CA ARG A 37 -0.29 7.16 6.97
C ARG A 37 -0.08 5.67 7.02
N CYS A 38 1.14 5.22 6.75
CA CYS A 38 1.59 3.86 7.01
C CYS A 38 2.69 3.88 8.06
N TYR A 39 2.59 3.00 9.04
CA TYR A 39 3.57 2.79 10.10
C TYR A 39 4.24 1.45 9.85
N PRO A 40 5.49 1.43 9.32
CA PRO A 40 6.20 0.19 9.07
C PRO A 40 6.42 -0.59 10.36
N SER A 41 6.15 -1.89 10.34
CA SER A 41 6.23 -2.77 11.50
C SER A 41 7.65 -3.29 11.68
N THR A 42 8.21 -3.13 12.87
CA THR A 42 9.52 -3.75 13.19
C THR A 42 9.36 -5.14 13.81
N GLY A 43 8.13 -5.67 13.88
CA GLY A 43 7.76 -6.89 14.60
C GLY A 43 7.72 -6.76 16.13
N SER A 44 8.21 -5.64 16.69
CA SER A 44 8.13 -5.32 18.13
C SER A 44 7.73 -3.86 18.41
N GLY A 45 7.47 -3.11 17.36
CA GLY A 45 7.10 -1.70 17.38
C GLY A 45 6.83 -1.20 15.96
N PHE A 46 6.92 0.12 15.78
CA PHE A 46 6.69 0.76 14.48
C PHE A 46 7.73 1.85 14.23
N ASP A 47 8.13 2.00 12.97
CA ASP A 47 8.97 3.09 12.51
C ASP A 47 8.17 4.39 12.27
N SER A 48 8.89 5.44 11.87
CA SER A 48 8.27 6.73 11.52
C SER A 48 7.30 6.56 10.35
N PRO A 49 6.13 7.21 10.39
CA PRO A 49 5.12 6.97 9.39
C PRO A 49 5.49 7.58 8.05
N TRP A 50 5.20 6.86 6.98
CA TRP A 50 5.09 7.44 5.64
C TRP A 50 3.78 8.21 5.56
N VAL A 51 3.79 9.33 4.83
CA VAL A 51 2.64 10.23 4.74
C VAL A 51 2.30 10.49 3.28
N LEU A 52 1.01 10.37 2.95
CA LEU A 52 0.44 10.76 1.67
C LEU A 52 -0.67 11.77 1.89
N GLU A 53 -0.32 13.06 1.77
CA GLU A 53 -1.22 14.20 2.00
C GLU A 53 -2.29 14.37 0.91
N GLU A 54 -2.12 13.72 -0.25
CA GLU A 54 -3.12 13.71 -1.33
C GLU A 54 -4.48 13.14 -0.88
N LEU A 55 -4.48 12.28 0.13
CA LEU A 55 -5.68 11.66 0.73
C LEU A 55 -6.26 12.47 1.91
N SER A 56 -5.82 13.71 2.11
CA SER A 56 -6.29 14.57 3.21
C SER A 56 -7.67 15.19 2.94
N ASP A 57 -8.33 15.63 4.01
CA ASP A 57 -9.62 16.36 3.92
C ASP A 57 -9.45 17.64 3.09
N THR A 58 -8.33 18.34 3.29
CA THR A 58 -7.96 19.56 2.55
C THR A 58 -7.73 19.31 1.06
N SER A 59 -7.37 18.07 0.69
CA SER A 59 -7.23 17.62 -0.70
C SER A 59 -8.53 17.03 -1.27
N GLY A 60 -9.65 17.16 -0.57
CA GLY A 60 -10.98 16.75 -1.05
C GLY A 60 -11.36 15.29 -0.73
N TRP A 61 -10.64 14.62 0.17
CA TRP A 61 -10.91 13.23 0.57
C TRP A 61 -11.69 13.10 1.88
N SER A 62 -12.46 14.12 2.27
CA SER A 62 -13.34 14.07 3.44
C SER A 62 -14.68 13.35 3.18
N ASP A 63 -14.93 12.92 1.94
CA ASP A 63 -16.11 12.12 1.58
C ASP A 63 -15.91 10.65 1.94
N GLU A 64 -16.75 10.14 2.85
CA GLU A 64 -16.74 8.75 3.28
C GLU A 64 -16.92 7.76 2.14
N THR A 65 -17.72 8.12 1.13
CA THR A 65 -17.94 7.26 -0.04
C THR A 65 -16.68 7.09 -0.88
N ASN A 66 -15.67 7.96 -0.70
CA ASN A 66 -14.34 7.81 -1.29
C ASN A 66 -13.41 7.07 -0.34
N PHE A 67 -13.22 7.56 0.90
CA PHE A 67 -12.19 6.98 1.77
C PHE A 67 -12.55 5.58 2.33
N ALA A 68 -13.83 5.18 2.36
CA ALA A 68 -14.22 3.81 2.72
C ALA A 68 -13.80 2.77 1.65
N THR A 69 -13.39 3.23 0.46
CA THR A 69 -12.95 2.38 -0.64
C THR A 69 -11.44 2.10 -0.63
N VAL A 70 -10.69 2.66 0.33
CA VAL A 70 -9.25 2.41 0.47
C VAL A 70 -8.98 0.92 0.58
N ARG A 71 -8.15 0.40 -0.32
CA ARG A 71 -7.66 -0.98 -0.35
C ARG A 71 -6.18 -0.97 -0.62
N MET A 72 -5.50 -2.03 -0.22
CA MET A 72 -4.08 -2.20 -0.48
C MET A 72 -3.81 -3.56 -1.11
N GLY A 73 -2.79 -3.61 -1.97
CA GLY A 73 -2.36 -4.80 -2.70
C GLY A 73 -1.34 -4.42 -3.76
N ASP A 74 -0.56 -5.39 -4.23
CA ASP A 74 0.46 -5.19 -5.26
C ASP A 74 -0.19 -5.04 -6.66
N VAL A 75 -0.30 -3.81 -7.16
CA VAL A 75 -0.94 -3.52 -8.46
C VAL A 75 0.07 -3.40 -9.60
N ASN A 76 1.34 -3.18 -9.29
CA ASN A 76 2.40 -3.02 -10.29
C ASN A 76 3.26 -4.29 -10.48
N GLY A 77 3.11 -5.29 -9.61
CA GLY A 77 3.81 -6.57 -9.61
C GLY A 77 5.24 -6.52 -9.04
N ASP A 78 5.55 -5.54 -8.19
CA ASP A 78 6.89 -5.37 -7.61
C ASP A 78 7.10 -6.07 -6.26
N GLY A 79 6.05 -6.72 -5.75
CA GLY A 79 6.08 -7.44 -4.48
C GLY A 79 5.76 -6.58 -3.25
N LEU A 80 5.47 -5.29 -3.42
CA LEU A 80 5.12 -4.36 -2.34
C LEU A 80 3.62 -4.05 -2.34
N ALA A 81 3.06 -3.74 -1.18
CA ALA A 81 1.65 -3.33 -1.07
C ALA A 81 1.45 -1.90 -1.56
N ASP A 82 0.73 -1.74 -2.67
CA ASP A 82 0.31 -0.43 -3.17
C ASP A 82 -1.00 0.01 -2.52
N LEU A 83 -1.21 1.33 -2.46
CA LEU A 83 -2.45 1.91 -1.95
C LEU A 83 -3.38 2.25 -3.11
N CYS A 84 -4.63 1.79 -3.10
CA CYS A 84 -5.64 2.20 -4.05
C CYS A 84 -6.91 2.72 -3.37
N ALA A 85 -7.53 3.75 -3.94
CA ALA A 85 -8.80 4.28 -3.49
C ALA A 85 -9.60 4.86 -4.66
N ARG A 86 -10.92 4.69 -4.64
CA ARG A 86 -11.81 5.32 -5.60
C ARG A 86 -12.08 6.76 -5.16
N GLY A 87 -11.70 7.71 -6.01
CA GLY A 87 -12.12 9.11 -5.85
C GLY A 87 -13.39 9.41 -6.65
N ASN A 88 -13.81 10.67 -6.64
CA ASN A 88 -15.02 11.12 -7.34
C ASN A 88 -14.99 10.84 -8.85
N ALA A 89 -13.81 10.95 -9.49
CA ALA A 89 -13.67 10.86 -10.93
C ALA A 89 -13.32 9.46 -11.44
N ARG A 90 -12.46 8.73 -10.71
CA ARG A 90 -11.84 7.47 -11.16
C ARG A 90 -11.19 6.73 -9.99
N LEU A 91 -10.66 5.54 -10.25
CA LEU A 91 -9.75 4.87 -9.32
C LEU A 91 -8.36 5.54 -9.33
N PHE A 92 -7.73 5.62 -8.17
CA PHE A 92 -6.36 6.09 -8.02
C PHE A 92 -5.55 5.06 -7.24
N CYS A 93 -4.33 4.79 -7.68
CA CYS A 93 -3.39 3.95 -6.96
C CYS A 93 -2.06 4.68 -6.77
N TRP A 94 -1.43 4.51 -5.62
CA TRP A 94 -0.13 5.05 -5.26
C TRP A 94 0.78 3.86 -4.98
N PRO A 95 1.70 3.56 -5.91
CA PRO A 95 2.60 2.43 -5.74
C PRO A 95 3.52 2.63 -4.54
N SER A 96 3.85 1.58 -3.80
CA SER A 96 4.97 1.63 -2.88
C SER A 96 6.30 1.59 -3.65
N ASN A 97 7.37 2.04 -3.01
CA ASN A 97 8.74 1.89 -3.51
C ASN A 97 9.71 1.39 -2.43
N GLY A 98 9.20 0.91 -1.30
CA GLY A 98 9.99 0.42 -0.16
C GLY A 98 10.48 1.54 0.78
N SER A 99 10.21 2.81 0.45
CA SER A 99 10.59 3.96 1.29
C SER A 99 9.54 5.08 1.34
N GLY A 100 8.40 4.87 0.68
CA GLY A 100 7.34 5.84 0.50
C GLY A 100 6.39 5.45 -0.63
N PHE A 101 5.44 6.33 -0.94
CA PHE A 101 4.55 6.18 -2.08
C PHE A 101 5.09 6.93 -3.30
N GLY A 102 5.14 6.24 -4.44
CA GLY A 102 5.56 6.77 -5.74
C GLY A 102 4.47 7.56 -6.47
N ALA A 103 4.71 7.77 -7.77
CA ALA A 103 3.81 8.51 -8.63
C ALA A 103 2.46 7.80 -8.78
N ARG A 104 1.37 8.55 -8.62
CA ARG A 104 0.01 8.04 -8.73
C ARG A 104 -0.28 7.47 -10.12
N ILE A 105 -0.86 6.27 -10.15
CA ILE A 105 -1.48 5.64 -11.30
C ILE A 105 -2.96 6.03 -11.31
N ASP A 106 -3.40 6.65 -12.41
CA ASP A 106 -4.81 6.93 -12.65
C ASP A 106 -5.46 5.70 -13.27
N GLY A 107 -6.38 5.08 -12.53
CA GLY A 107 -7.21 3.98 -13.00
C GLY A 107 -8.43 4.44 -13.82
N PRO A 108 -9.32 3.50 -14.19
CA PRO A 108 -10.53 3.78 -14.95
C PRO A 108 -11.53 4.66 -14.20
#